data_AF-V5GNI9-F1
#
_entry.id   AF-V5GNI9-F1
#
_cell.length_a   1.000
_cell.length_b   1.000
_cell.length_c   1.000
_cell.angle_alpha   90.00
_cell.angle_beta   90.00
_cell.angle_gamma   90.00
#
_symmetry.space_group_name_H-M   'P 1'
#
loop_
_entity.id
_entity.type
_entity.pdbx_description
1 polymer ?
#
loop_
_entity_poly.entity_id
_entity_poly.type
_entity_poly.pdbx_seq_one_letter_code
_entity_poly.pdbx_strand_id
1 'polypeptide(L)'
;EKAEVAEEKYVPSLLKEQPPELLPINISSLLPEITPNYKPVAFLLDSQPKRILTPDEALSQAISNKNMRTKVYSGNKVKGGEVESLFNICVKILQDNLDAIECTGGVPYMVLKPILEKATPDQLFNLEHYNPYLIEDTDELWRLHCLKEFRTKKREEMETWREMYMRCLDEREAKLNAITANIKESQDKSLPVRTTKLAYIDSVAKPPRNIAKRQA
;
A
#
# COMPACT_ATOMS: atom_id res chain seq x y z
N GLU A 1 -29.45 -33.25 42.02
CA GLU A 1 -30.84 -33.49 41.58
C GLU A 1 -31.65 -32.25 41.89
N LYS A 2 -32.31 -31.69 40.85
CA LYS A 2 -33.38 -30.65 40.86
C LYS A 2 -32.99 -29.24 41.34
N ALA A 3 -33.47 -28.15 40.76
CA ALA A 3 -34.06 -27.82 39.46
C ALA A 3 -34.09 -26.27 39.48
N GLU A 4 -33.34 -25.60 38.61
CA GLU A 4 -33.33 -24.14 38.52
C GLU A 4 -34.52 -23.71 37.63
N VAL A 5 -35.56 -23.16 38.26
CA VAL A 5 -36.77 -22.69 37.59
C VAL A 5 -36.48 -21.31 37.01
N ALA A 6 -36.57 -21.21 35.68
CA ALA A 6 -36.44 -19.96 34.93
C ALA A 6 -37.64 -19.03 35.22
N GLU A 7 -37.37 -17.83 35.74
CA GLU A 7 -38.32 -16.74 35.76
C GLU A 7 -38.32 -16.03 34.40
N GLU A 8 -39.34 -16.31 33.59
CA GLU A 8 -39.65 -15.56 32.38
C GLU A 8 -40.12 -14.15 32.75
N LYS A 9 -39.29 -13.14 32.45
CA LYS A 9 -39.67 -11.73 32.57
C LYS A 9 -40.65 -11.37 31.46
N TYR A 10 -41.93 -11.22 31.82
CA TYR A 10 -42.97 -10.68 30.94
C TYR A 10 -42.70 -9.19 30.65
N VAL A 11 -42.41 -8.87 29.39
CA VAL A 11 -42.15 -7.49 28.94
C VAL A 11 -43.42 -6.93 28.29
N PRO A 12 -43.95 -5.76 28.71
CA PRO A 12 -45.16 -5.18 28.13
C PRO A 12 -45.00 -4.85 26.64
N SER A 13 -46.05 -5.13 25.86
CA SER A 13 -46.08 -5.07 24.38
C SER A 13 -45.87 -3.67 23.76
N LEU A 14 -45.72 -2.62 24.56
CA LEU A 14 -45.63 -1.22 24.12
C LEU A 14 -44.22 -0.74 23.77
N LEU A 15 -43.18 -1.54 24.02
CA LEU A 15 -41.77 -1.22 23.70
C LEU A 15 -41.23 -2.04 22.51
N LYS A 16 -42.09 -2.71 21.75
CA LYS A 16 -41.68 -3.39 20.53
C LYS A 16 -41.58 -2.35 19.42
N GLU A 17 -40.37 -1.87 19.15
CA GLU A 17 -40.10 -1.08 17.93
C GLU A 17 -40.53 -1.92 16.72
N GLN A 18 -41.64 -1.55 16.10
CA GLN A 18 -42.00 -2.08 14.79
C GLN A 18 -40.97 -1.54 13.79
N PRO A 19 -40.32 -2.41 13.00
CA PRO A 19 -39.44 -1.95 11.92
C PRO A 19 -40.25 -1.02 11.01
N PRO A 20 -39.69 0.12 10.54
CA PRO A 20 -40.40 0.98 9.61
C PRO A 20 -40.81 0.14 8.40
N GLU A 21 -42.10 0.11 8.13
CA GLU A 21 -42.66 -0.57 6.97
C GLU A 21 -42.08 0.12 5.72
N LEU A 22 -41.08 -0.52 5.13
CA LEU A 22 -40.48 -0.07 3.88
C LEU A 22 -41.55 -0.23 2.82
N LEU A 23 -42.23 0.87 2.48
CA LEU A 23 -43.08 0.90 1.31
C LEU A 23 -42.24 0.40 0.13
N PRO A 24 -42.76 -0.54 -0.69
CA PRO A 24 -42.03 -1.06 -1.84
C PRO A 24 -41.94 0.07 -2.87
N ILE A 25 -40.94 0.92 -2.72
CA ILE A 25 -40.61 1.94 -3.70
C ILE A 25 -40.12 1.19 -4.92
N ASN A 26 -40.96 1.12 -5.95
CA ASN A 26 -40.57 0.52 -7.21
C ASN A 26 -39.55 1.46 -7.88
N ILE A 27 -38.27 1.12 -7.76
CA ILE A 27 -37.15 1.92 -8.26
C ILE A 27 -37.30 2.20 -9.76
N SER A 28 -37.91 1.28 -10.51
CA SER A 28 -38.15 1.44 -11.94
C SER A 28 -39.11 2.60 -12.26
N SER A 29 -40.01 2.95 -11.34
CA SER A 29 -40.91 4.11 -11.51
C SER A 29 -40.24 5.47 -11.28
N LEU A 30 -39.07 5.48 -10.64
CA LEU A 30 -38.28 6.70 -10.38
C LEU A 30 -37.25 6.98 -11.48
N LEU A 31 -37.05 6.03 -12.40
CA LEU A 31 -36.12 6.20 -13.51
C LEU A 31 -36.84 6.90 -14.69
N PRO A 32 -36.15 7.81 -15.40
CA PRO A 32 -36.68 8.36 -16.64
C PRO A 32 -37.02 7.25 -17.63
N GLU A 33 -38.05 7.46 -18.46
CA GLU A 33 -38.35 6.54 -19.54
C GLU A 33 -37.13 6.36 -20.46
N ILE A 34 -36.84 5.12 -20.83
CA ILE A 34 -35.69 4.76 -21.64
C ILE A 34 -35.92 5.32 -23.05
N THR A 35 -35.28 6.45 -23.37
CA THR A 35 -35.36 7.03 -24.71
C THR A 35 -34.22 6.48 -25.59
N PRO A 36 -34.49 6.05 -26.84
CA PRO A 36 -33.43 5.65 -27.78
C PRO A 36 -32.53 6.81 -28.22
N ASN A 37 -32.93 8.06 -27.91
CA ASN A 37 -32.18 9.27 -28.22
C ASN A 37 -31.43 9.77 -26.97
N TYR A 38 -30.60 8.91 -26.38
CA TYR A 38 -29.77 9.26 -25.23
C TYR A 38 -28.75 10.34 -25.65
N LYS A 39 -28.94 11.55 -25.14
CA LYS A 39 -27.92 12.59 -25.19
C LYS A 39 -27.18 12.56 -23.86
N PRO A 40 -25.91 12.12 -23.81
CA PRO A 40 -25.13 12.20 -22.59
C PRO A 40 -25.17 13.65 -22.11
N VAL A 41 -25.41 13.84 -20.81
CA VAL A 41 -25.30 15.16 -20.18
C VAL A 41 -23.97 15.72 -20.61
N ALA A 42 -24.00 16.79 -21.40
CA ALA A 42 -22.78 17.44 -21.83
C ALA A 42 -22.06 17.84 -20.54
N PHE A 43 -20.96 17.14 -20.26
CA PHE A 43 -19.97 17.66 -19.36
C PHE A 43 -19.63 19.01 -19.96
N LEU A 44 -20.01 20.10 -19.29
CA LEU A 44 -19.56 21.43 -19.67
C LEU A 44 -18.05 21.41 -19.40
N LEU A 45 -17.30 20.83 -20.33
CA LEU A 45 -15.93 21.17 -20.57
C LEU A 45 -16.03 22.66 -20.87
N ASP A 46 -15.63 23.46 -19.90
CA ASP A 46 -15.46 24.91 -20.02
C ASP A 46 -14.26 25.20 -20.93
N SER A 47 -14.19 24.49 -22.07
CA SER A 47 -13.29 24.68 -23.19
C SER A 47 -14.01 25.46 -24.29
N GLN A 48 -14.87 26.40 -23.90
CA GLN A 48 -15.19 27.46 -24.84
C GLN A 48 -13.87 28.22 -25.08
N PRO A 49 -13.39 28.37 -26.32
CA PRO A 49 -12.33 29.32 -26.58
C PRO A 49 -12.85 30.65 -26.04
N LYS A 50 -12.10 31.27 -25.10
CA LYS A 50 -12.44 32.60 -24.59
C LYS A 50 -12.57 33.51 -25.80
N ARG A 51 -13.81 33.82 -26.22
CA ARG A 51 -14.06 34.83 -27.22
C ARG A 51 -13.37 36.09 -26.70
N ILE A 52 -12.48 36.65 -27.50
CA ILE A 52 -11.81 37.91 -27.17
C ILE A 52 -12.92 38.95 -27.15
N LEU A 53 -13.29 39.35 -25.94
CA LEU A 53 -14.36 40.29 -25.70
C LEU A 53 -13.89 41.68 -26.15
N THR A 54 -14.72 42.39 -26.90
CA THR A 54 -14.41 43.77 -27.28
C THR A 54 -14.38 44.66 -26.03
N PRO A 55 -13.59 45.76 -26.01
CA PRO A 55 -13.41 46.57 -24.80
C PRO A 55 -14.73 47.13 -24.24
N ASP A 56 -15.71 47.40 -25.12
CA ASP A 56 -17.03 47.93 -24.74
C ASP A 56 -17.91 46.85 -24.09
N GLU A 57 -17.83 45.62 -24.59
CA GLU A 57 -18.53 44.46 -24.04
C GLU A 57 -17.92 44.01 -22.69
N ALA A 58 -16.60 44.19 -22.51
CA ALA A 58 -15.91 43.98 -21.22
C ALA A 58 -16.32 44.99 -20.16
N LEU A 59 -16.46 46.27 -20.53
CA LEU A 59 -16.90 47.32 -19.63
C LEU A 59 -18.36 47.10 -19.19
N SER A 60 -19.21 46.70 -20.14
CA SER A 60 -20.62 46.38 -19.88
C SER A 60 -20.80 45.20 -18.91
N GLN A 61 -19.98 44.15 -19.05
CA GLN A 61 -19.97 43.02 -18.10
C GLN A 61 -19.40 43.38 -16.73
N ALA A 62 -18.43 44.29 -16.66
CA ALA A 62 -17.87 44.76 -15.39
C ALA A 62 -18.90 45.57 -14.57
N ILE A 63 -19.75 46.34 -15.24
CA ILE A 63 -20.77 47.19 -14.59
C ILE A 63 -21.97 46.36 -14.09
N SER A 64 -22.36 45.30 -14.81
CA SER A 64 -23.53 44.47 -14.45
C SER A 64 -23.28 43.49 -13.29
N ASN A 65 -22.02 43.19 -12.97
CA ASN A 65 -21.64 42.20 -11.95
C ASN A 65 -21.68 42.70 -10.49
N LYS A 66 -22.16 43.93 -10.23
CA LYS A 66 -22.09 44.56 -8.90
C LYS A 66 -22.93 43.89 -7.79
N ASN A 67 -23.79 42.90 -8.12
CA ASN A 67 -24.70 42.26 -7.15
C ASN A 67 -24.47 40.75 -6.95
N MET A 68 -23.31 40.20 -7.30
CA MET A 68 -23.03 38.78 -7.09
C MET A 68 -22.31 38.53 -5.76
N ARG A 69 -23.06 38.05 -4.77
CA ARG A 69 -22.58 37.57 -3.47
C ARG A 69 -21.42 36.57 -3.65
N THR A 70 -20.31 36.79 -2.96
CA THR A 70 -19.06 36.03 -3.09
C THR A 70 -19.31 34.53 -2.84
N LYS A 71 -19.22 33.70 -3.88
CA LYS A 71 -19.24 32.24 -3.73
C LYS A 71 -17.88 31.79 -3.19
N VAL A 72 -17.82 31.50 -1.90
CA VAL A 72 -16.62 30.92 -1.27
C VAL A 72 -16.64 29.42 -1.53
N TYR A 73 -15.62 28.93 -2.23
CA TYR A 73 -15.47 27.53 -2.63
C TYR A 73 -14.96 26.69 -1.45
N SER A 74 -15.73 25.69 -1.00
CA SER A 74 -15.48 24.91 0.24
C SER A 74 -15.07 23.46 -0.02
N GLY A 75 -14.15 23.21 -0.95
CA GLY A 75 -13.63 21.86 -1.16
C GLY A 75 -12.44 21.87 -2.10
N ASN A 76 -11.57 20.88 -2.05
CA ASN A 76 -10.59 20.74 -3.12
C ASN A 76 -11.33 20.25 -4.38
N LYS A 77 -11.17 20.92 -5.52
CA LYS A 77 -11.61 20.32 -6.80
C LYS A 77 -10.72 19.11 -6.97
N VAL A 78 -11.20 17.92 -6.61
CA VAL A 78 -10.63 16.67 -7.13
C VAL A 78 -10.91 16.79 -8.62
N LYS A 79 -9.91 17.26 -9.40
CA LYS A 79 -9.94 17.11 -10.85
C LYS A 79 -10.28 15.64 -11.05
N GLY A 80 -11.46 15.36 -11.61
CA GLY A 80 -12.00 14.00 -11.68
C GLY A 80 -10.87 13.07 -12.09
N GLY A 81 -10.39 12.28 -11.14
CA GLY A 81 -9.23 11.42 -11.35
C GLY A 81 -9.63 10.48 -12.46
N GLU A 82 -8.88 10.48 -13.56
CA GLU A 82 -9.02 9.47 -14.57
C GLU A 82 -8.95 8.11 -13.86
N VAL A 83 -10.04 7.35 -13.93
CA VAL A 83 -10.11 6.05 -13.27
C VAL A 83 -9.12 5.16 -13.99
N GLU A 84 -8.16 4.60 -13.25
CA GLU A 84 -7.17 3.71 -13.82
C GLU A 84 -7.84 2.51 -14.48
N SER A 85 -7.22 1.99 -15.54
CA SER A 85 -7.70 0.78 -16.19
C SER A 85 -7.72 -0.38 -15.19
N LEU A 86 -8.67 -1.31 -15.36
CA LEU A 86 -8.73 -2.54 -14.57
C LEU A 86 -7.39 -3.28 -14.60
N PHE A 87 -6.71 -3.30 -15.75
CA PHE A 87 -5.39 -3.89 -15.90
C PHE A 87 -4.37 -3.30 -14.92
N ASN A 88 -4.28 -1.97 -14.84
CA ASN A 88 -3.33 -1.30 -13.94
C ASN A 88 -3.65 -1.56 -12.47
N ILE A 89 -4.94 -1.58 -12.12
CA ILE A 89 -5.40 -1.89 -10.76
C ILE A 89 -5.01 -3.32 -10.39
N CYS A 90 -5.27 -4.29 -11.26
CA CYS A 90 -4.89 -5.68 -11.04
C CYS A 90 -3.37 -5.84 -10.92
N VAL A 91 -2.58 -5.20 -11.79
CA VAL A 91 -1.12 -5.23 -11.72
C VAL A 91 -0.62 -4.71 -10.37
N LYS A 92 -1.17 -3.60 -9.86
CA LYS A 92 -0.79 -3.07 -8.55
C LYS A 92 -1.12 -4.04 -7.42
N ILE A 93 -2.34 -4.58 -7.40
CA ILE A 93 -2.76 -5.54 -6.37
C ILE A 93 -1.85 -6.78 -6.39
N LEU A 94 -1.49 -7.27 -7.58
CA LEU A 94 -0.59 -8.40 -7.73
C LEU A 94 0.83 -8.06 -7.27
N GLN A 95 1.34 -6.86 -7.58
CA GLN A 95 2.64 -6.39 -7.09
C GLN A 95 2.69 -6.32 -5.56
N ASP A 96 1.61 -5.86 -4.93
CA ASP A 96 1.52 -5.74 -3.46
C ASP A 96 1.40 -7.10 -2.76
N ASN A 97 0.90 -8.13 -3.47
CA ASN A 97 0.62 -9.46 -2.93
C ASN A 97 1.38 -10.57 -3.69
N LEU A 98 2.62 -10.30 -4.06
CA LEU A 98 3.46 -11.24 -4.81
C LEU A 98 3.69 -12.57 -4.08
N ASP A 99 3.79 -12.54 -2.75
CA ASP A 99 4.03 -13.75 -1.93
C ASP A 99 2.88 -14.76 -2.00
N ALA A 100 1.67 -14.32 -2.35
CA ALA A 100 0.51 -15.20 -2.49
C ALA A 100 0.45 -15.88 -3.87
N ILE A 101 1.34 -15.52 -4.80
CA ILE A 101 1.36 -16.03 -6.17
C ILE A 101 2.36 -17.20 -6.24
N GLU A 102 1.88 -18.40 -5.98
CA GLU A 102 2.70 -19.62 -6.08
C GLU A 102 2.68 -20.17 -7.51
N CYS A 103 1.51 -20.54 -8.02
CA CYS A 103 1.36 -21.17 -9.34
C CYS A 103 0.67 -20.21 -10.31
N THR A 104 1.40 -19.83 -11.36
CA THR A 104 0.90 -18.89 -12.37
C THR A 104 0.12 -19.59 -13.49
N GLY A 105 0.23 -20.91 -13.61
CA GLY A 105 -0.58 -21.69 -14.54
C GLY A 105 -0.25 -21.49 -16.02
N GLY A 106 1.00 -21.13 -16.34
CA GLY A 106 1.47 -20.98 -17.72
C GLY A 106 1.15 -19.62 -18.36
N VAL A 107 0.81 -18.60 -17.57
CA VAL A 107 0.67 -17.23 -18.10
C VAL A 107 2.01 -16.81 -18.72
N PRO A 108 2.00 -16.28 -19.97
CA PRO A 108 3.21 -15.82 -20.63
C PRO A 108 3.94 -14.72 -19.87
N TYR A 109 5.28 -14.71 -19.95
CA TYR A 109 6.13 -13.73 -19.27
C TYR A 109 5.76 -12.28 -19.58
N MET A 110 5.34 -11.96 -20.81
CA MET A 110 5.00 -10.58 -21.20
C MET A 110 3.90 -9.94 -20.36
N VAL A 111 2.96 -10.75 -19.86
CA VAL A 111 1.87 -10.28 -18.99
C VAL A 111 2.35 -10.12 -17.54
N LEU A 112 3.24 -11.00 -17.11
CA LEU A 112 3.78 -11.03 -15.76
C LEU A 112 4.93 -10.03 -15.54
N LYS A 113 5.66 -9.68 -16.59
CA LYS A 113 6.80 -8.76 -16.55
C LYS A 113 6.55 -7.51 -15.71
N PRO A 114 5.47 -6.72 -15.92
CA PRO A 114 5.24 -5.52 -15.10
C PRO A 114 5.03 -5.83 -13.61
N ILE A 115 4.58 -7.03 -13.26
CA ILE A 115 4.40 -7.46 -11.87
C ILE A 115 5.77 -7.87 -11.29
N LEU A 116 6.50 -8.73 -12.00
CA LEU A 116 7.79 -9.29 -11.58
C LEU A 116 8.91 -8.26 -11.53
N GLU A 117 8.86 -7.18 -12.31
CA GLU A 117 9.85 -6.08 -12.26
C GLU A 117 9.94 -5.40 -10.89
N LYS A 118 8.87 -5.45 -10.08
CA LYS A 118 8.87 -4.93 -8.71
C LYS A 118 9.15 -5.98 -7.65
N ALA A 119 9.26 -7.25 -8.03
CA ALA A 119 9.50 -8.32 -7.08
C ALA A 119 10.85 -8.14 -6.38
N THR A 120 10.91 -8.60 -5.13
CA THR A 120 12.19 -8.76 -4.44
C THR A 120 12.91 -10.01 -4.99
N PRO A 121 14.25 -10.08 -4.86
CA PRO A 121 15.02 -11.26 -5.28
C PRO A 121 14.48 -12.58 -4.68
N ASP A 122 14.11 -12.57 -3.41
CA ASP A 122 13.59 -13.75 -2.70
C ASP A 122 12.22 -14.16 -3.24
N GLN A 123 11.34 -13.19 -3.51
CA GLN A 123 10.05 -13.43 -4.16
C GLN A 123 10.20 -14.03 -5.54
N LEU A 124 11.10 -13.47 -6.35
CA LEU A 124 11.36 -13.95 -7.70
C LEU A 124 11.91 -15.39 -7.67
N PHE A 125 12.84 -15.67 -6.74
CA PHE A 125 13.37 -17.01 -6.53
C PHE A 125 12.30 -18.03 -6.16
N ASN A 126 11.42 -17.69 -5.21
CA ASN A 126 10.33 -18.56 -4.79
C ASN A 126 9.32 -18.79 -5.91
N LEU A 127 9.00 -17.76 -6.70
CA LEU A 127 8.07 -17.87 -7.82
C LEU A 127 8.62 -18.75 -8.94
N GLU A 128 9.92 -18.66 -9.23
CA GLU A 128 10.60 -19.55 -10.20
C GLU A 128 10.60 -21.01 -9.76
N HIS A 129 10.68 -21.29 -8.45
CA HIS A 129 10.62 -22.64 -7.92
C HIS A 129 9.33 -23.36 -8.32
N TYR A 130 8.20 -22.66 -8.28
CA TYR A 130 6.89 -23.20 -8.68
C TYR A 130 6.61 -23.06 -10.18
N ASN A 131 7.27 -22.14 -10.88
CA ASN A 131 7.07 -21.87 -12.31
C ASN A 131 8.38 -21.95 -13.11
N PRO A 132 8.94 -23.15 -13.36
CA PRO A 132 10.24 -23.30 -14.01
C PRO A 132 10.32 -22.71 -15.42
N TYR A 133 9.18 -22.60 -16.12
CA TYR A 133 9.11 -22.07 -17.49
C TYR A 133 9.47 -20.57 -17.59
N LEU A 134 9.50 -19.85 -16.47
CA LEU A 134 9.83 -18.42 -16.43
C LEU A 134 11.34 -18.17 -16.30
N ILE A 135 12.13 -19.16 -15.89
CA ILE A 135 13.55 -18.99 -15.51
C ILE A 135 14.39 -18.39 -16.64
N GLU A 136 14.13 -18.76 -17.89
CA GLU A 136 14.87 -18.24 -19.04
C GLU A 136 14.56 -16.76 -19.31
N ASP A 137 13.30 -16.37 -19.13
CA ASP A 137 12.81 -15.03 -19.41
C ASP A 137 13.10 -14.02 -18.26
N THR A 138 13.24 -14.52 -17.02
CA THR A 138 13.48 -13.69 -15.83
C THR A 138 14.96 -13.32 -15.62
N ASP A 139 15.91 -13.83 -16.42
CA ASP A 139 17.34 -13.51 -16.30
C ASP A 139 17.61 -11.99 -16.43
N GLU A 140 16.79 -11.27 -17.19
CA GLU A 140 16.85 -9.79 -17.26
C GLU A 140 16.57 -9.13 -15.90
N LEU A 141 15.64 -9.68 -15.10
CA LEU A 141 15.29 -9.14 -13.78
C LEU A 141 16.42 -9.39 -12.79
N TRP A 142 17.05 -10.57 -12.84
CA TRP A 142 18.23 -10.88 -12.04
C TRP A 142 19.39 -9.92 -12.32
N ARG A 143 19.59 -9.53 -13.58
CA ARG A 143 20.57 -8.48 -13.93
C ARG A 143 20.30 -7.18 -13.16
N LEU A 144 19.05 -6.75 -13.06
CA LEU A 144 18.68 -5.53 -12.33
C LEU A 144 19.01 -5.65 -10.84
N HIS A 145 18.75 -6.79 -10.23
CA HIS A 145 19.11 -7.07 -8.83
C HIS A 145 20.62 -7.09 -8.61
N CYS A 146 21.38 -7.73 -9.50
CA CYS A 146 22.85 -7.70 -9.48
C CYS A 146 23.41 -6.27 -9.56
N LEU A 147 22.88 -5.44 -10.48
CA LEU A 147 23.30 -4.04 -10.62
C LEU A 147 22.90 -3.18 -9.40
N LYS A 148 21.84 -3.55 -8.69
CA LYS A 148 21.39 -2.84 -7.49
C LYS A 148 22.25 -3.19 -6.27
N GLU A 149 22.48 -4.48 -6.01
CA GLU A 149 23.13 -4.96 -4.79
C GLU A 149 24.64 -5.21 -4.93
N PHE A 150 25.10 -5.67 -6.08
CA PHE A 150 26.45 -6.20 -6.29
C PHE A 150 27.23 -5.42 -7.34
N ARG A 151 27.17 -4.08 -7.29
CA ARG A 151 27.80 -3.15 -8.26
C ARG A 151 29.28 -3.39 -8.54
N THR A 152 30.03 -3.89 -7.55
CA THR A 152 31.48 -4.11 -7.66
C THR A 152 31.83 -5.49 -8.23
N LYS A 153 30.87 -6.42 -8.22
CA LYS A 153 31.07 -7.79 -8.68
C LYS A 153 30.78 -7.89 -10.18
N LYS A 154 31.45 -8.84 -10.84
CA LYS A 154 31.27 -9.13 -12.26
C LYS A 154 30.75 -10.57 -12.40
N ARG A 155 29.99 -10.79 -13.47
CA ARG A 155 29.52 -12.11 -13.90
C ARG A 155 30.71 -12.92 -14.39
N GLU A 156 30.77 -14.19 -14.01
CA GLU A 156 31.81 -15.12 -14.45
C GLU A 156 31.47 -15.70 -15.84
N GLU A 157 32.43 -16.39 -16.46
CA GLU A 157 32.23 -16.97 -17.79
C GLU A 157 31.20 -18.11 -17.73
N MET A 158 30.27 -18.15 -18.69
CA MET A 158 29.17 -19.14 -18.80
C MET A 158 28.12 -19.14 -17.67
N GLU A 159 28.27 -18.29 -16.66
CA GLU A 159 27.28 -18.11 -15.59
C GLU A 159 26.05 -17.35 -16.11
N THR A 160 24.84 -17.51 -15.56
CA THR A 160 23.66 -16.63 -15.80
C THR A 160 23.62 -15.43 -14.85
N TRP A 161 22.75 -14.43 -15.04
CA TRP A 161 22.62 -13.35 -14.04
C TRP A 161 22.03 -13.87 -12.74
N ARG A 162 21.11 -14.83 -12.84
CA ARG A 162 20.56 -15.56 -11.71
C ARG A 162 21.65 -16.25 -10.89
N GLU A 163 22.51 -17.03 -11.55
CA GLU A 163 23.62 -17.75 -10.90
C GLU A 163 24.61 -16.78 -10.25
N MET A 164 24.96 -15.69 -10.94
CA MET A 164 25.82 -14.63 -10.38
C MET A 164 25.23 -14.10 -9.07
N TYR A 165 23.92 -13.84 -9.04
CA TYR A 165 23.25 -13.33 -7.84
C TYR A 165 23.34 -14.34 -6.69
N MET A 166 23.04 -15.62 -6.95
CA MET A 166 23.10 -16.68 -5.95
C MET A 166 24.51 -16.84 -5.36
N ARG A 167 25.53 -16.94 -6.23
CA ARG A 167 26.93 -17.01 -5.78
C ARG A 167 27.33 -15.81 -4.93
N CYS A 168 26.92 -14.60 -5.32
CA CYS A 168 27.24 -13.40 -4.55
C CYS A 168 26.49 -13.34 -3.20
N LEU A 169 25.28 -13.88 -3.12
CA LEU A 169 24.56 -14.05 -1.87
C LEU A 169 25.26 -15.05 -0.96
N ASP A 170 25.63 -16.22 -1.46
CA ASP A 170 26.33 -17.25 -0.69
C ASP A 170 27.67 -16.74 -0.14
N GLU A 171 28.44 -16.01 -0.96
CA GLU A 171 29.67 -15.36 -0.50
C GLU A 171 29.42 -14.33 0.61
N ARG A 172 28.33 -13.56 0.53
CA ARG A 172 27.95 -12.57 1.55
C ARG A 172 27.57 -13.27 2.85
N GLU A 173 26.76 -14.33 2.77
CA GLU A 173 26.33 -15.12 3.92
C GLU A 173 27.52 -15.83 4.58
N ALA A 174 28.40 -16.46 3.80
CA ALA A 174 29.60 -17.12 4.30
C ALA A 174 30.51 -16.15 5.09
N LYS A 175 30.68 -14.92 4.60
CA LYS A 175 31.43 -13.88 5.32
C LYS A 175 30.74 -13.47 6.61
N LEU A 176 29.42 -13.28 6.58
CA LEU A 176 28.65 -12.92 7.76
C LEU A 176 28.73 -14.03 8.83
N ASN A 177 28.62 -15.29 8.42
CA ASN A 177 28.75 -16.45 9.29
C ASN A 177 30.14 -16.57 9.90
N ALA A 178 31.20 -16.37 9.10
CA ALA A 178 32.58 -16.36 9.60
C ALA A 178 32.82 -15.24 10.63
N ILE A 179 32.34 -14.02 10.37
CA ILE A 179 32.45 -12.90 11.31
C ILE A 179 31.66 -13.20 12.60
N THR A 180 30.44 -13.69 12.47
CA THR A 180 29.58 -14.03 13.62
C THR A 180 30.21 -15.13 14.48
N ALA A 181 30.80 -16.15 13.85
CA ALA A 181 31.52 -17.22 14.55
C ALA A 181 32.74 -16.67 15.30
N ASN A 182 33.56 -15.82 14.67
CA ASN A 182 34.71 -15.18 15.31
C ASN A 182 34.31 -14.31 16.51
N ILE A 183 33.22 -13.53 16.39
CA ILE A 183 32.69 -12.72 17.49
C ILE A 183 32.25 -13.63 18.63
N LYS A 184 31.46 -14.67 18.34
CA LYS A 184 30.99 -15.62 19.34
C LYS A 184 32.16 -16.30 20.07
N GLU A 185 33.15 -16.77 19.33
CA GLU A 185 34.36 -17.37 19.91
C GLU A 185 35.12 -16.38 20.80
N SER A 186 35.23 -15.10 20.40
CA SER A 186 35.86 -14.07 21.22
C SER A 186 35.08 -13.77 22.52
N GLN A 187 33.75 -13.82 22.47
CA GLN A 187 32.89 -13.64 23.64
C GLN A 187 33.01 -14.83 24.59
N ASP A 188 33.00 -16.06 24.06
CA ASP A 188 33.14 -17.29 24.84
C ASP A 188 34.51 -17.38 25.52
N LYS A 189 35.57 -16.87 24.87
CA LYS A 189 36.93 -16.75 25.45
C LYS A 189 37.05 -15.62 26.47
N SER A 190 36.18 -14.62 26.42
CA SER A 190 36.24 -13.50 27.36
C SER A 190 35.77 -13.95 28.73
N LEU A 191 36.55 -13.65 29.77
CA LEU A 191 36.15 -13.95 31.14
C LEU A 191 34.87 -13.16 31.48
N PRO A 192 33.92 -13.73 32.22
CA PRO A 192 32.68 -13.04 32.58
C PRO A 192 33.03 -11.78 33.39
N VAL A 193 32.91 -10.63 32.73
CA VAL A 193 33.13 -9.34 33.38
C VAL A 193 32.00 -9.13 34.37
N ARG A 194 32.36 -8.96 35.66
CA ARG A 194 31.38 -8.61 36.70
C ARG A 194 30.69 -7.31 36.32
N THR A 195 29.41 -7.40 35.96
CA THR A 195 28.58 -6.23 35.67
C THR A 195 27.82 -5.82 36.94
N THR A 196 28.08 -4.62 37.46
CA THR A 196 27.32 -4.06 38.58
C THR A 196 25.97 -3.59 38.07
N LYS A 197 24.94 -4.42 38.20
CA LYS A 197 23.56 -4.03 37.92
C LYS A 197 22.95 -3.43 39.20
N LEU A 198 22.62 -2.14 39.18
CA LEU A 198 21.90 -1.49 40.27
C LEU A 198 20.44 -1.98 40.24
N ALA A 199 20.09 -2.90 41.13
CA ALA A 199 18.71 -3.29 41.37
C ALA A 199 18.13 -2.40 42.47
N TYR A 200 17.15 -1.57 42.11
CA TYR A 200 16.36 -0.81 43.06
C TYR A 200 15.15 -1.66 43.46
N ILE A 201 15.25 -2.39 44.56
CA ILE A 201 14.19 -3.32 45.00
C ILE A 201 13.10 -2.55 45.77
N ASP A 202 13.46 -1.55 46.59
CA ASP A 202 12.50 -0.79 47.42
C ASP A 202 12.73 0.74 47.45
N SER A 203 13.62 1.30 46.61
CA SER A 203 13.91 2.74 46.61
C SER A 203 13.91 3.33 45.20
N VAL A 204 13.10 4.36 44.96
CA VAL A 204 13.07 5.10 43.68
C VAL A 204 14.48 5.61 43.35
N ALA A 205 14.93 5.39 42.11
CA ALA A 205 16.24 5.80 41.63
C ALA A 205 16.46 7.31 41.89
N LYS A 206 17.44 7.65 42.73
CA LYS A 206 17.75 9.05 43.02
C LYS A 206 18.27 9.72 41.73
N PRO A 207 17.65 10.83 41.29
CA PRO A 207 18.12 11.54 40.12
C PRO A 207 19.55 12.05 40.35
N PRO A 208 20.44 12.01 39.34
CA PRO A 208 21.82 12.41 39.49
C PRO A 208 21.95 13.84 40.03
N ARG A 209 22.92 14.02 40.93
CA ARG A 209 23.13 15.20 41.81
C ARG A 209 23.18 16.55 41.08
N ASN A 210 23.38 16.55 39.76
CA ASN A 210 23.43 17.73 38.91
C ASN A 210 22.06 18.21 38.41
N ILE A 211 21.00 17.40 38.53
CA ILE A 211 19.65 17.79 38.09
C ILE A 211 19.03 18.80 39.06
N ALA A 212 19.20 18.60 40.37
CA ALA A 212 18.66 19.49 41.41
C ALA A 212 19.23 20.92 41.36
N LYS A 213 20.43 21.12 40.80
CA LYS A 213 21.05 22.43 40.62
C LYS A 213 20.58 23.19 39.38
N ARG A 214 19.99 22.51 38.39
CA ARG A 214 19.55 23.13 37.12
C ARG A 214 18.08 23.57 37.14
N GLN A 215 17.33 23.20 38.16
CA GLN A 215 15.91 23.54 38.32
C GLN A 215 15.66 24.66 39.34
N ALA A 216 16.72 25.27 39.89
CA ALA A 216 16.67 26.40 40.81
C ALA A 216 16.96 27.72 40.08
#